data_AF-A0A1A8XXI1-F1
#
_entry.id   AF-A0A1A8XXI1-F1
#
_cell.length_a   1.000
_cell.length_b   1.000
_cell.length_c   1.000
_cell.angle_alpha   90.00
_cell.angle_beta   90.00
_cell.angle_gamma   90.00
#
_symmetry.space_group_name_H-M   'P 1'
#
loop_
_entity.id
_entity.type
_entity.pdbx_description
1 polymer ?
#
loop_
_entity_poly.entity_id
_entity_poly.type
_entity_poly.pdbx_seq_one_letter_code
_entity_poly.pdbx_strand_id
1 'polypeptide(L)'
;MRVKPTLQCPCESRHLEPAFQYDAPPAGETAFECAEGAYRRAYSRCGLCGHWFSENEMDLGGLYGGAYVDNTYGDRMRQTFERILALPPERSDNAGRVAAVVDFAARHFPVGLAPRMLDVGSGLGVFPCRMKEAGWRCTALDPDERAARHAREVIGIEAVQGDFMKIDLSSIGPFDVVTFNKVLEHVEDPVAMLARAQTLLAPEGFVYFEVPDGESASAEGPGREEFFIEHHHVFSTASAALLAGRAGFNPLLTQRLREPSGKFTLRVFATKS
;
A
#
# COMPACT_ATOMS: atom_id res chain seq x y z
N MET A 1 -2.70 -19.28 -7.76
CA MET A 1 -1.54 -19.59 -6.90
C MET A 1 -1.92 -19.32 -5.46
N ARG A 2 -1.62 -20.22 -4.52
CA ARG A 2 -1.86 -19.97 -3.08
C ARG A 2 -0.78 -19.01 -2.57
N VAL A 3 -1.18 -17.81 -2.17
CA VAL A 3 -0.29 -16.82 -1.55
C VAL A 3 0.07 -17.29 -0.15
N LYS A 4 1.33 -17.14 0.26
CA LYS A 4 1.81 -17.47 1.61
C LYS A 4 2.37 -16.23 2.30
N PRO A 5 1.50 -15.39 2.90
CA PRO A 5 1.92 -14.12 3.48
C PRO A 5 2.99 -14.30 4.56
N THR A 6 4.03 -13.47 4.55
CA THR A 6 5.08 -13.46 5.57
C THR A 6 5.48 -12.06 5.99
N LEU A 7 5.81 -11.88 7.28
CA LEU A 7 6.43 -10.66 7.80
C LEU A 7 7.81 -10.95 8.42
N GLN A 8 8.30 -12.19 8.30
CA GLN A 8 9.53 -12.62 8.97
C GLN A 8 9.52 -12.29 10.48
N CYS A 9 8.38 -12.60 11.12
CA CYS A 9 8.14 -12.34 12.53
C CYS A 9 9.26 -12.94 13.40
N PRO A 10 9.77 -12.22 14.42
CA PRO A 10 10.79 -12.74 15.34
C PRO A 10 10.38 -14.03 16.04
N CYS A 11 9.07 -14.26 16.18
CA CYS A 11 8.54 -15.46 16.80
C CYS A 11 8.38 -16.64 15.85
N GLU A 12 8.69 -16.50 14.55
CA GLU A 12 8.56 -17.57 13.54
C GLU A 12 7.20 -18.27 13.60
N SER A 13 6.13 -17.47 13.68
CA SER A 13 4.74 -17.95 13.75
C SER A 13 4.38 -18.78 14.99
N ARG A 14 5.26 -18.93 15.99
CA ARG A 14 4.98 -19.69 17.24
C ARG A 14 3.88 -19.10 18.13
N HIS A 15 3.47 -17.86 17.87
CA HIS A 15 2.44 -17.14 18.63
C HIS A 15 1.27 -16.71 17.73
N LEU A 16 0.99 -17.46 16.65
CA LEU A 16 -0.21 -17.21 15.84
C LEU A 16 -1.44 -17.80 16.52
N GLU A 17 -2.46 -16.96 16.66
CA GLU A 17 -3.76 -17.30 17.25
C GLU A 17 -4.86 -17.01 16.22
N PRO A 18 -5.85 -17.91 16.03
CA PRO A 18 -7.00 -17.61 15.19
C PRO A 18 -7.73 -16.35 15.66
N ALA A 19 -8.07 -15.45 14.74
CA ALA A 19 -8.71 -14.17 15.05
C ALA A 19 -10.10 -14.05 14.43
N PHE A 20 -10.19 -14.10 13.10
CA PHE A 20 -11.47 -13.97 12.37
C PHE A 20 -11.64 -15.11 11.37
N GLN A 21 -12.89 -15.54 11.17
CA GLN A 21 -13.26 -16.55 10.19
C GLN A 21 -14.45 -16.04 9.36
N TYR A 22 -14.41 -16.30 8.07
CA TYR A 22 -15.42 -15.88 7.11
C TYR A 22 -15.88 -17.08 6.29
N ASP A 23 -17.17 -17.36 6.33
CA ASP A 23 -17.83 -18.36 5.49
C ASP A 23 -18.64 -17.72 4.32
N ALA A 24 -18.61 -16.38 4.24
CA ALA A 24 -19.14 -15.58 3.15
C ALA A 24 -18.41 -14.22 3.08
N PRO A 25 -18.37 -13.54 1.91
CA PRO A 25 -17.81 -12.20 1.80
C PRO A 25 -18.52 -11.20 2.73
N PRO A 26 -17.77 -10.38 3.51
CA PRO A 26 -18.34 -9.24 4.21
C PRO A 26 -19.04 -8.26 3.27
N ALA A 27 -19.97 -7.46 3.82
CA ALA A 27 -20.63 -6.41 3.04
C ALA A 27 -19.61 -5.39 2.52
N GLY A 28 -19.63 -5.12 1.21
CA GLY A 28 -18.72 -4.17 0.56
C GLY A 28 -17.41 -4.78 0.06
N GLU A 29 -17.12 -6.05 0.40
CA GLU A 29 -15.98 -6.75 -0.18
C GLU A 29 -16.20 -6.99 -1.68
N THR A 30 -15.15 -6.81 -2.46
CA THR A 30 -15.19 -7.08 -3.90
C THR A 30 -15.50 -8.56 -4.14
N ALA A 31 -16.53 -8.84 -4.94
CA ALA A 31 -16.84 -10.21 -5.33
C ALA A 31 -15.79 -10.69 -6.34
N PHE A 32 -14.94 -11.61 -5.92
CA PHE A 32 -14.02 -12.31 -6.81
C PHE A 32 -14.65 -13.63 -7.24
N GLU A 33 -14.48 -14.00 -8.52
CA GLU A 33 -14.78 -15.36 -8.98
C GLU A 33 -13.73 -16.31 -8.37
N CYS A 34 -14.00 -16.77 -7.15
CA CYS A 34 -13.21 -17.82 -6.53
C CYS A 34 -13.47 -19.12 -7.29
N ALA A 35 -12.41 -19.74 -7.82
CA ALA A 35 -12.52 -21.03 -8.49
C ALA A 35 -13.14 -22.08 -7.55
N GLU A 36 -14.12 -22.84 -8.07
CA GLU A 36 -14.82 -23.99 -7.49
C GLU A 36 -14.62 -24.24 -5.98
N GLY A 37 -15.57 -23.79 -5.15
CA GLY A 37 -15.59 -24.07 -3.71
C GLY A 37 -16.52 -23.15 -2.91
N ALA A 38 -16.76 -23.50 -1.63
CA ALA A 38 -17.41 -22.59 -0.69
C ALA A 38 -16.43 -21.48 -0.29
N TYR A 39 -16.91 -20.24 -0.19
CA TYR A 39 -16.10 -19.13 0.29
C TYR A 39 -15.67 -19.39 1.73
N ARG A 40 -14.37 -19.60 1.95
CA ARG A 40 -13.83 -19.79 3.29
C ARG A 40 -12.42 -19.21 3.40
N ARG A 41 -12.27 -18.27 4.32
CA ARG A 41 -10.98 -17.67 4.68
C ARG A 41 -10.96 -17.30 6.16
N ALA A 42 -9.76 -17.06 6.68
CA ALA A 42 -9.54 -16.66 8.05
C ALA A 42 -8.43 -15.63 8.17
N TYR A 43 -8.34 -14.99 9.33
CA TYR A 43 -7.13 -14.33 9.79
C TYR A 43 -6.64 -14.98 11.06
N SER A 44 -5.32 -15.13 11.15
CA SER A 44 -4.62 -15.37 12.40
C SER A 44 -3.84 -14.12 12.81
N ARG A 45 -3.82 -13.83 14.11
CA ARG A 45 -3.09 -12.71 14.70
C ARG A 45 -1.88 -13.23 15.46
N CYS A 46 -0.72 -12.58 15.28
CA CYS A 46 0.45 -12.84 16.10
C CYS A 46 0.33 -12.16 17.46
N GLY A 47 0.32 -12.93 18.54
CA GLY A 47 0.28 -12.41 19.91
C GLY A 47 1.50 -11.59 20.35
N LEU A 48 2.62 -11.67 19.61
CA LEU A 48 3.84 -10.92 19.92
C LEU A 48 3.93 -9.57 19.19
N CYS A 49 3.93 -9.59 17.86
CA CYS A 49 4.03 -8.35 17.07
C CYS A 49 2.68 -7.73 16.76
N GLY A 50 1.58 -8.42 17.03
CA GLY A 50 0.23 -7.96 16.72
C GLY A 50 -0.21 -8.20 15.29
N HIS A 51 0.68 -8.48 14.32
CA HIS A 51 0.33 -8.61 12.89
C HIS A 51 -0.74 -9.66 12.60
N TRP A 52 -1.60 -9.40 11.60
CA TRP A 52 -2.62 -10.34 11.13
C TRP A 52 -2.26 -10.87 9.75
N PHE A 53 -2.31 -12.19 9.60
CA PHE A 53 -2.05 -12.91 8.36
C PHE A 53 -3.35 -13.47 7.82
N SER A 54 -3.65 -13.19 6.54
CA SER A 54 -4.77 -13.82 5.87
C SER A 54 -4.43 -15.27 5.54
N GLU A 55 -5.36 -16.16 5.83
CA GLU A 55 -5.34 -17.56 5.45
C GLU A 55 -6.48 -17.81 4.49
N ASN A 56 -6.15 -18.24 3.28
CA ASN A 56 -7.14 -18.50 2.27
C ASN A 56 -6.79 -19.75 1.46
N GLU A 57 -7.76 -20.65 1.35
CA GLU A 57 -7.62 -21.90 0.59
C GLU A 57 -8.04 -21.77 -0.87
N MET A 58 -8.74 -20.67 -1.20
CA MET A 58 -9.26 -20.37 -2.55
C MET A 58 -8.12 -19.99 -3.51
N ASP A 59 -8.27 -20.31 -4.80
CA ASP A 59 -7.30 -19.89 -5.80
C ASP A 59 -7.47 -18.39 -6.13
N LEU A 60 -6.55 -17.58 -5.62
CA LEU A 60 -6.51 -16.13 -5.86
C LEU A 60 -5.71 -15.76 -7.11
N GLY A 61 -5.39 -16.71 -8.00
CA GLY A 61 -4.62 -16.45 -9.22
C GLY A 61 -5.21 -15.35 -10.11
N GLY A 62 -6.53 -15.11 -10.03
CA GLY A 62 -7.23 -14.03 -10.75
C GLY A 62 -7.19 -12.65 -10.07
N LEU A 63 -6.78 -12.55 -8.79
CA LEU A 63 -6.82 -11.29 -8.03
C LEU A 63 -5.78 -10.25 -8.48
N TYR A 64 -4.70 -10.68 -9.13
CA TYR A 64 -3.58 -9.80 -9.51
C TYR A 64 -3.34 -9.72 -11.04
N GLY A 65 -4.33 -10.17 -11.83
CA GLY A 65 -4.35 -9.98 -13.28
C GLY A 65 -5.16 -8.74 -13.70
N GLY A 66 -5.40 -8.58 -15.02
CA GLY A 66 -6.23 -7.49 -15.56
C GLY A 66 -7.61 -7.36 -14.89
N ALA A 67 -8.12 -8.46 -14.32
CA ALA A 67 -9.37 -8.56 -13.57
C ALA A 67 -9.45 -7.65 -12.33
N TYR A 68 -8.34 -7.32 -11.64
CA TYR A 68 -8.40 -6.39 -10.50
C TYR A 68 -8.82 -5.00 -10.95
N VAL A 69 -8.16 -4.47 -11.98
CA VAL A 69 -8.49 -3.16 -12.54
C VAL A 69 -9.79 -3.23 -13.33
N ASP A 70 -10.14 -4.34 -13.99
CA ASP A 70 -11.45 -4.49 -14.64
C ASP A 70 -12.60 -4.42 -13.62
N ASN A 71 -12.47 -5.11 -12.49
CA ASN A 71 -13.48 -5.14 -11.43
C ASN A 71 -13.50 -3.84 -10.60
N THR A 72 -12.35 -3.18 -10.42
CA THR A 72 -12.25 -1.96 -9.60
C THR A 72 -12.53 -0.69 -10.41
N TYR A 73 -12.08 -0.61 -11.66
CA TYR A 73 -12.10 0.62 -12.47
C TYR A 73 -12.68 0.44 -13.88
N GLY A 74 -12.44 -0.69 -14.56
CA GLY A 74 -12.83 -0.94 -15.95
C GLY A 74 -12.44 0.20 -16.90
N ASP A 75 -13.30 0.52 -17.87
CA ASP A 75 -13.13 1.67 -18.78
C ASP A 75 -13.35 3.04 -18.11
N ARG A 76 -13.64 3.07 -16.80
CA ARG A 76 -13.99 4.28 -16.04
C ARG A 76 -12.83 4.84 -15.23
N MET A 77 -11.60 4.40 -15.48
CA MET A 77 -10.40 4.87 -14.77
C MET A 77 -10.31 6.40 -14.72
N ARG A 78 -10.42 7.07 -15.87
CA ARG A 78 -10.37 8.54 -15.95
C ARG A 78 -11.51 9.22 -15.18
N GLN A 79 -12.75 8.74 -15.35
CA GLN A 79 -13.91 9.28 -14.63
C GLN A 79 -13.76 9.12 -13.11
N THR A 80 -13.21 7.99 -12.68
CA THR A 80 -12.97 7.69 -11.26
C THR A 80 -11.87 8.57 -10.69
N PHE A 81 -10.76 8.73 -11.43
CA PHE A 81 -9.69 9.67 -11.11
C PHE A 81 -10.24 11.10 -10.94
N GLU A 82 -10.96 11.62 -11.94
CA GLU A 82 -11.54 12.97 -11.90
C GLU A 82 -12.51 13.16 -10.72
N ARG A 83 -13.35 12.15 -10.43
CA ARG A 83 -14.27 12.17 -9.29
C ARG A 83 -13.54 12.22 -7.95
N ILE A 84 -12.50 11.40 -7.77
CA ILE A 84 -11.72 11.36 -6.52
C ILE A 84 -10.90 12.66 -6.38
N LEU A 85 -10.31 13.13 -7.48
CA LEU A 85 -9.56 14.38 -7.50
C LEU A 85 -10.45 15.58 -7.12
N ALA A 86 -11.72 15.58 -7.52
CA ALA A 86 -12.68 16.63 -7.20
C ALA A 86 -13.25 16.58 -5.76
N LEU A 87 -12.91 15.57 -4.95
CA LEU A 87 -13.36 15.52 -3.56
C LEU A 87 -12.80 16.71 -2.77
N PRO A 88 -13.61 17.33 -1.89
CA PRO A 88 -13.10 18.36 -1.00
C PRO A 88 -12.12 17.75 0.02
N PRO A 89 -11.16 18.51 0.56
CA PRO A 89 -10.09 17.99 1.41
C PRO A 89 -10.59 17.15 2.60
N GLU A 90 -11.68 17.56 3.24
CA GLU A 90 -12.30 16.88 4.39
C GLU A 90 -12.93 15.52 4.05
N ARG A 91 -13.05 15.19 2.76
CA ARG A 91 -13.54 13.89 2.25
C ARG A 91 -12.49 13.12 1.47
N SER A 92 -11.24 13.59 1.46
CA SER A 92 -10.17 13.03 0.63
C SER A 92 -9.02 12.50 1.48
N ASP A 93 -8.88 11.18 1.52
CA ASP A 93 -7.73 10.50 2.13
C ASP A 93 -6.40 11.02 1.54
N ASN A 94 -6.39 11.30 0.22
CA ASN A 94 -5.22 11.84 -0.46
C ASN A 94 -4.84 13.24 0.01
N ALA A 95 -5.78 14.07 0.46
CA ALA A 95 -5.45 15.39 0.98
C ALA A 95 -4.62 15.29 2.27
N GLY A 96 -5.05 14.42 3.20
CA GLY A 96 -4.29 14.15 4.44
C GLY A 96 -2.94 13.49 4.18
N ARG A 97 -2.89 12.58 3.20
CA ARG A 97 -1.67 11.92 2.74
C ARG A 97 -0.64 12.90 2.21
N VAL A 98 -1.04 13.73 1.24
CA VAL A 98 -0.18 14.74 0.59
C VAL A 98 0.33 15.75 1.62
N ALA A 99 -0.55 16.26 2.47
CA ALA A 99 -0.16 17.19 3.54
C ALA A 99 0.93 16.59 4.44
N ALA A 100 0.74 15.35 4.91
CA ALA A 100 1.71 14.70 5.79
C ALA A 100 3.07 14.47 5.11
N VAL A 101 3.08 14.07 3.83
CA VAL A 101 4.33 13.84 3.09
C VAL A 101 5.06 15.15 2.82
N VAL A 102 4.35 16.20 2.39
CA VAL A 102 4.91 17.54 2.18
C VAL A 102 5.46 18.12 3.49
N ASP A 103 4.71 18.03 4.58
CA ASP A 103 5.12 18.55 5.89
C ASP A 103 6.32 17.79 6.46
N PHE A 104 6.40 16.48 6.25
CA PHE A 104 7.56 15.70 6.64
C PHE A 104 8.78 16.10 5.80
N ALA A 105 8.64 16.14 4.47
CA ALA A 105 9.71 16.51 3.56
C ALA A 105 10.25 17.93 3.80
N ALA A 106 9.40 18.91 4.12
CA ALA A 106 9.81 20.28 4.42
C ALA A 106 10.68 20.40 5.68
N ARG A 107 10.54 19.46 6.62
CA ARG A 107 11.38 19.37 7.83
C ARG A 107 12.62 18.51 7.64
N HIS A 108 12.56 17.57 6.70
CA HIS A 108 13.61 16.58 6.44
C HIS A 108 14.64 17.09 5.42
N PHE A 109 14.20 17.79 4.38
CA PHE A 109 15.05 18.29 3.31
C PHE A 109 15.38 19.78 3.45
N PRO A 110 16.49 20.26 2.86
CA PRO A 110 16.78 21.68 2.79
C PRO A 110 15.69 22.44 2.01
N VAL A 111 15.45 23.68 2.41
CA VAL A 111 14.49 24.58 1.77
C VAL A 111 14.83 24.75 0.28
N GLY A 112 13.81 24.68 -0.57
CA GLY A 112 13.94 24.88 -2.02
C GLY A 112 14.27 23.62 -2.82
N LEU A 113 14.45 22.47 -2.18
CA LEU A 113 14.49 21.19 -2.89
C LEU A 113 13.11 20.91 -3.50
N ALA A 114 13.08 20.55 -4.79
CA ALA A 114 11.91 19.98 -5.47
C ALA A 114 12.09 18.46 -5.53
N PRO A 115 11.51 17.68 -4.59
CA PRO A 115 11.88 16.27 -4.44
C PRO A 115 11.47 15.44 -5.65
N ARG A 116 12.31 14.47 -5.99
CA ARG A 116 12.02 13.39 -6.92
C ARG A 116 11.34 12.26 -6.16
N MET A 117 10.13 11.89 -6.57
CA MET A 117 9.35 10.85 -5.91
C MET A 117 9.00 9.71 -6.86
N LEU A 118 9.14 8.48 -6.37
CA LEU A 118 8.55 7.29 -6.98
C LEU A 118 7.33 6.86 -6.17
N ASP A 119 6.18 6.71 -6.83
CA ASP A 119 4.99 6.09 -6.24
C ASP A 119 4.81 4.68 -6.81
N VAL A 120 5.08 3.68 -5.97
CA VAL A 120 5.00 2.26 -6.32
C VAL A 120 3.57 1.79 -6.09
N GLY A 121 2.97 1.13 -7.08
CA GLY A 121 1.56 0.74 -7.06
C GLY A 121 0.63 1.95 -7.20
N SER A 122 0.96 2.85 -8.13
CA SER A 122 0.30 4.17 -8.22
C SER A 122 -1.20 4.13 -8.55
N GLY A 123 -1.70 3.02 -9.09
CA GLY A 123 -3.12 2.81 -9.38
C GLY A 123 -3.71 3.92 -10.25
N LEU A 124 -4.72 4.63 -9.73
CA LEU A 124 -5.34 5.76 -10.43
C LEU A 124 -4.42 6.98 -10.57
N GLY A 125 -3.31 7.05 -9.83
CA GLY A 125 -2.38 8.16 -9.86
C GLY A 125 -2.86 9.44 -9.15
N VAL A 126 -3.92 9.36 -8.32
CA VAL A 126 -4.43 10.53 -7.58
C VAL A 126 -3.34 11.13 -6.67
N PHE A 127 -2.65 10.29 -5.90
CA PHE A 127 -1.57 10.75 -5.03
C PHE A 127 -0.43 11.43 -5.79
N PRO A 128 0.22 10.80 -6.80
CA PRO A 128 1.32 11.44 -7.52
C PRO A 128 0.86 12.65 -8.35
N CYS A 129 -0.42 12.71 -8.76
CA CYS A 129 -0.98 13.94 -9.34
C CYS A 129 -0.96 15.10 -8.34
N ARG A 130 -1.40 14.87 -7.10
CA ARG A 130 -1.39 15.91 -6.05
C ARG A 130 0.02 16.29 -5.62
N MET A 131 0.94 15.33 -5.58
CA MET A 131 2.35 15.63 -5.28
C MET A 131 2.99 16.47 -6.39
N LYS A 132 2.66 16.22 -7.67
CA LYS A 132 3.03 17.10 -8.78
C LYS A 132 2.46 18.52 -8.61
N GLU A 133 1.20 18.66 -8.20
CA GLU A 133 0.59 19.97 -7.90
C GLU A 133 1.34 20.69 -6.76
N ALA A 134 1.91 19.94 -5.81
CA ALA A 134 2.78 20.45 -4.75
C ALA A 134 4.23 20.76 -5.21
N GLY A 135 4.52 20.67 -6.52
CA GLY A 135 5.81 21.05 -7.12
C GLY A 135 6.85 19.93 -7.18
N TRP A 136 6.47 18.68 -6.92
CA TRP A 136 7.40 17.55 -6.91
C TRP A 136 7.56 16.93 -8.30
N ARG A 137 8.73 16.32 -8.56
CA ARG A 137 8.98 15.54 -9.77
C ARG A 137 8.58 14.09 -9.52
N CYS A 138 7.42 13.70 -10.03
CA CYS A 138 6.83 12.41 -9.73
C CYS A 138 7.03 11.40 -10.87
N THR A 139 7.34 10.17 -10.51
CA THR A 139 7.34 8.99 -11.38
C THR A 139 6.36 7.98 -10.78
N ALA A 140 5.42 7.50 -11.59
CA ALA A 140 4.50 6.43 -11.22
C ALA A 140 5.06 5.06 -11.64
N LEU A 141 4.89 4.03 -10.82
CA LEU A 141 5.20 2.65 -11.20
C LEU A 141 4.01 1.75 -10.89
N ASP A 142 3.55 1.02 -11.89
CA ASP A 142 2.41 0.11 -11.76
C ASP A 142 2.56 -1.09 -12.72
N PRO A 143 2.18 -2.31 -12.31
CA PRO A 143 2.17 -3.45 -13.22
C PRO A 143 1.15 -3.33 -14.36
N ASP A 144 0.05 -2.57 -14.19
CA ASP A 144 -0.99 -2.42 -15.21
C ASP A 144 -0.63 -1.29 -16.21
N GLU A 145 -0.51 -1.65 -17.49
CA GLU A 145 -0.23 -0.69 -18.56
C GLU A 145 -1.30 0.41 -18.68
N ARG A 146 -2.55 0.16 -18.28
CA ARG A 146 -3.59 1.20 -18.25
C ARG A 146 -3.27 2.28 -17.23
N ALA A 147 -2.80 1.91 -16.05
CA ALA A 147 -2.39 2.85 -15.01
C ALA A 147 -1.16 3.65 -15.46
N ALA A 148 -0.14 2.96 -15.99
CA ALA A 148 1.06 3.62 -16.52
C ALA A 148 0.74 4.59 -17.67
N ARG A 149 -0.13 4.20 -18.60
CA ARG A 149 -0.62 5.07 -19.68
C ARG A 149 -1.43 6.25 -19.13
N HIS A 150 -2.32 6.03 -18.17
CA HIS A 150 -3.09 7.10 -17.52
C HIS A 150 -2.19 8.15 -16.86
N ALA A 151 -1.14 7.71 -16.15
CA ALA A 151 -0.17 8.59 -15.55
C ALA A 151 0.58 9.46 -16.59
N ARG A 152 0.95 8.89 -17.75
CA ARG A 152 1.60 9.64 -18.84
C ARG A 152 0.65 10.60 -19.55
N GLU A 153 -0.52 10.12 -19.96
CA GLU A 153 -1.40 10.84 -20.89
C GLU A 153 -2.37 11.79 -20.20
N VAL A 154 -2.86 11.46 -19.00
CA VAL A 154 -3.86 12.26 -18.29
C VAL A 154 -3.22 13.12 -17.20
N ILE A 155 -2.33 12.54 -16.41
CA ILE A 155 -1.67 13.25 -15.29
C ILE A 155 -0.46 14.06 -15.80
N GLY A 156 0.22 13.56 -16.82
CA GLY A 156 1.42 14.18 -17.39
C GLY A 156 2.62 14.05 -16.46
N ILE A 157 2.86 12.86 -15.93
CA ILE A 157 4.05 12.48 -15.15
C ILE A 157 4.80 11.33 -15.84
N GLU A 158 6.05 11.10 -15.43
CA GLU A 158 6.77 9.90 -15.85
C GLU A 158 6.07 8.66 -15.31
N ALA A 159 6.07 7.57 -16.09
CA ALA A 159 5.50 6.31 -15.63
C ALA A 159 6.30 5.10 -16.15
N VAL A 160 6.48 4.13 -15.27
CA VAL A 160 7.14 2.86 -15.53
C VAL A 160 6.10 1.75 -15.41
N GLN A 161 5.86 1.02 -16.50
CA GLN A 161 5.04 -0.19 -16.44
C GLN A 161 5.92 -1.36 -16.01
N GLY A 162 5.51 -2.05 -14.95
CA GLY A 162 6.20 -3.26 -14.53
C GLY A 162 5.85 -3.69 -13.11
N ASP A 163 6.04 -4.98 -12.86
CA ASP A 163 5.97 -5.56 -11.52
C ASP A 163 7.19 -5.09 -10.73
N PHE A 164 6.97 -4.31 -9.67
CA PHE A 164 8.05 -3.79 -8.82
C PHE A 164 8.96 -4.88 -8.26
N MET A 165 8.47 -6.12 -8.10
CA MET A 165 9.26 -7.28 -7.65
C MET A 165 10.06 -7.96 -8.75
N LYS A 166 9.88 -7.59 -10.02
CA LYS A 166 10.56 -8.26 -11.15
C LYS A 166 11.32 -7.30 -12.06
N ILE A 167 10.92 -6.05 -12.12
CA ILE A 167 11.56 -5.05 -12.98
C ILE A 167 13.00 -4.79 -12.55
N ASP A 168 13.87 -4.49 -13.52
CA ASP A 168 15.22 -3.98 -13.25
C ASP A 168 15.14 -2.52 -12.79
N LEU A 169 15.57 -2.28 -11.55
CA LEU A 169 15.56 -0.98 -10.92
C LEU A 169 16.79 -0.13 -11.25
N SER A 170 17.83 -0.71 -11.86
CA SER A 170 19.12 -0.05 -12.10
C SER A 170 19.02 1.23 -12.94
N SER A 171 17.96 1.35 -13.73
CA SER A 171 17.71 2.47 -14.64
C SER A 171 16.67 3.47 -14.14
N ILE A 172 16.02 3.24 -13.00
CA ILE A 172 14.99 4.12 -12.46
C ILE A 172 15.46 4.71 -11.13
N GLY A 173 15.72 6.01 -11.07
CA GLY A 173 16.18 6.71 -9.86
C GLY A 173 17.52 7.46 -10.02
N PRO A 174 18.20 7.82 -8.92
CA PRO A 174 17.71 7.75 -7.54
C PRO A 174 16.54 8.72 -7.27
N PHE A 175 15.75 8.45 -6.24
CA PHE A 175 14.62 9.26 -5.78
C PHE A 175 14.87 9.78 -4.37
N ASP A 176 14.42 11.00 -4.08
CA ASP A 176 14.45 11.56 -2.73
C ASP A 176 13.39 10.88 -1.85
N VAL A 177 12.26 10.46 -2.44
CA VAL A 177 11.17 9.79 -1.74
C VAL A 177 10.67 8.60 -2.54
N VAL A 178 10.49 7.45 -1.88
CA VAL A 178 9.77 6.30 -2.44
C VAL A 178 8.53 6.06 -1.60
N THR A 179 7.37 5.94 -2.24
CA THR A 179 6.07 5.82 -1.57
C THR A 179 5.36 4.52 -1.91
N PHE A 180 4.69 3.93 -0.91
CA PHE A 180 3.84 2.74 -1.03
C PHE A 180 2.49 3.02 -0.37
N ASN A 181 1.51 3.39 -1.17
CA ASN A 181 0.20 3.82 -0.69
C ASN A 181 -0.81 2.68 -0.79
N LYS A 182 -1.02 1.96 0.31
CA LYS A 182 -1.93 0.81 0.33
C LYS A 182 -1.52 -0.26 -0.68
N VAL A 183 -0.26 -0.68 -0.61
CA VAL A 183 0.37 -1.64 -1.53
C VAL A 183 0.93 -2.85 -0.79
N LEU A 184 1.62 -2.60 0.33
CA LEU A 184 2.37 -3.63 1.05
C LEU A 184 1.43 -4.69 1.67
N GLU A 185 0.17 -4.37 1.88
CA GLU A 185 -0.85 -5.30 2.36
C GLU A 185 -1.28 -6.35 1.34
N HIS A 186 -1.00 -6.12 0.06
CA HIS A 186 -1.45 -6.95 -1.06
C HIS A 186 -0.36 -7.90 -1.58
N VAL A 187 0.85 -7.86 -1.05
CA VAL A 187 1.97 -8.68 -1.54
C VAL A 187 2.26 -9.85 -0.62
N GLU A 188 2.90 -10.90 -1.13
CA GLU A 188 3.25 -12.08 -0.34
C GLU A 188 4.34 -11.78 0.71
N ASP A 189 5.36 -11.01 0.33
CA ASP A 189 6.47 -10.62 1.20
C ASP A 189 6.68 -9.09 1.15
N PRO A 190 5.98 -8.32 2.00
CA PRO A 190 6.14 -6.87 2.09
C PRO A 190 7.53 -6.45 2.55
N VAL A 191 8.25 -7.29 3.31
CA VAL A 191 9.62 -7.01 3.74
C VAL A 191 10.54 -6.99 2.52
N ALA A 192 10.45 -8.01 1.68
CA ALA A 192 11.24 -8.09 0.45
C ALA A 192 10.91 -6.94 -0.51
N MET A 193 9.62 -6.60 -0.66
CA MET A 193 9.21 -5.46 -1.48
C MET A 193 9.78 -4.15 -0.93
N LEU A 194 9.58 -3.84 0.35
CA LEU A 194 10.05 -2.59 0.93
C LEU A 194 11.59 -2.50 0.87
N ALA A 195 12.31 -3.60 1.10
CA ALA A 195 13.77 -3.63 1.06
C ALA A 195 14.35 -3.19 -0.30
N ARG A 196 13.66 -3.50 -1.41
CA ARG A 196 14.08 -3.06 -2.75
C ARG A 196 14.10 -1.54 -2.90
N ALA A 197 13.30 -0.79 -2.12
CA ALA A 197 13.31 0.67 -2.18
C ALA A 197 14.66 1.27 -1.73
N GLN A 198 15.48 0.53 -0.98
CA GLN A 198 16.80 1.00 -0.55
C GLN A 198 17.72 1.34 -1.73
N THR A 199 17.67 0.58 -2.83
CA THR A 199 18.52 0.82 -4.01
C THR A 199 18.08 2.03 -4.83
N LEU A 200 16.82 2.43 -4.68
CA LEU A 200 16.20 3.53 -5.41
C LEU A 200 16.36 4.87 -4.70
N LEU A 201 16.54 4.85 -3.38
CA LEU A 201 16.60 6.07 -2.59
C LEU A 201 17.95 6.76 -2.72
N ALA A 202 17.92 8.09 -2.84
CA ALA A 202 19.06 8.97 -2.62
C ALA A 202 19.60 8.82 -1.18
N PRO A 203 20.85 9.26 -0.89
CA PRO A 203 21.45 9.12 0.44
C PRO A 203 20.59 9.70 1.58
N GLU A 204 20.04 10.90 1.38
CA GLU A 204 19.18 11.58 2.37
C GLU A 204 17.68 11.26 2.18
N GLY A 205 17.36 10.33 1.28
CA GLY A 205 15.98 10.02 0.94
C GLY A 205 15.28 9.21 2.03
N PHE A 206 13.95 9.27 2.03
CA PHE A 206 13.11 8.48 2.93
C PHE A 206 12.09 7.65 2.16
N VAL A 207 11.71 6.51 2.74
CA VAL A 207 10.54 5.75 2.32
C VAL A 207 9.33 6.18 3.14
N TYR A 208 8.19 6.19 2.48
CA TYR A 208 6.90 6.45 3.09
C TYR A 208 5.93 5.34 2.71
N PHE A 209 5.15 4.84 3.67
CA PHE A 209 4.12 3.86 3.37
C PHE A 209 2.90 3.99 4.27
N GLU A 210 1.76 3.57 3.72
CA GLU A 210 0.51 3.42 4.45
C GLU A 210 -0.03 2.00 4.32
N VAL A 211 -0.44 1.43 5.45
CA VAL A 211 -0.97 0.06 5.55
C VAL A 211 -2.21 0.05 6.46
N PRO A 212 -3.08 -0.98 6.42
CA PRO A 212 -4.28 -1.04 7.24
C PRO A 212 -3.93 -1.32 8.71
N ASP A 213 -4.56 -0.57 9.62
CA ASP A 213 -4.36 -0.67 11.08
C ASP A 213 -5.33 -1.68 11.71
N GLY A 214 -4.86 -2.90 11.93
CA GLY A 214 -5.63 -3.99 12.50
C GLY A 214 -5.93 -3.82 13.98
N GLU A 215 -5.11 -3.07 14.72
CA GLU A 215 -5.36 -2.82 16.15
C GLU A 215 -6.63 -1.99 16.34
N SER A 216 -6.81 -0.92 15.56
CA SER A 216 -8.02 -0.11 15.63
C SER A 216 -9.19 -0.77 14.91
N ALA A 217 -8.97 -1.30 13.70
CA ALA A 217 -10.05 -1.86 12.89
C ALA A 217 -10.70 -3.08 13.57
N SER A 218 -9.91 -3.95 14.23
CA SER A 218 -10.47 -5.13 14.90
C SER A 218 -11.45 -4.80 16.02
N ALA A 219 -11.36 -3.60 16.62
CA ALA A 219 -12.31 -3.14 17.63
C ALA A 219 -13.71 -2.82 17.03
N GLU A 220 -13.79 -2.51 15.73
CA GLU A 220 -15.06 -2.35 15.00
C GLU A 220 -15.57 -3.67 14.39
N GLY A 221 -14.80 -4.76 14.48
CA GLY A 221 -15.22 -6.13 14.13
C GLY A 221 -14.73 -6.64 12.77
N PRO A 222 -15.07 -7.90 12.41
CA PRO A 222 -14.55 -8.57 11.21
C PRO A 222 -15.13 -8.04 9.89
N GLY A 223 -16.24 -7.29 9.92
CA GLY A 223 -16.84 -6.71 8.71
C GLY A 223 -16.10 -5.50 8.13
N ARG A 224 -14.96 -5.16 8.71
CA ARG A 224 -14.14 -4.00 8.38
C ARG A 224 -13.31 -4.24 7.12
N GLU A 225 -13.23 -3.23 6.26
CA GLU A 225 -12.53 -3.33 4.96
C GLU A 225 -11.02 -3.57 5.08
N GLU A 226 -10.43 -3.24 6.22
CA GLU A 226 -9.05 -3.59 6.56
C GLU A 226 -8.81 -5.11 6.53
N PHE A 227 -9.85 -5.93 6.67
CA PHE A 227 -9.80 -7.38 6.65
C PHE A 227 -10.46 -7.99 5.40
N PHE A 228 -10.59 -7.26 4.30
CA PHE A 228 -11.08 -7.83 3.05
C PHE A 228 -10.08 -8.78 2.39
N ILE A 229 -10.58 -9.68 1.54
CA ILE A 229 -9.85 -10.81 0.95
C ILE A 229 -8.56 -10.44 0.21
N GLU A 230 -8.47 -9.22 -0.35
CA GLU A 230 -7.29 -8.69 -1.01
C GLU A 230 -6.15 -8.31 -0.05
N HIS A 231 -6.42 -8.17 1.25
CA HIS A 231 -5.40 -7.85 2.25
C HIS A 231 -4.76 -9.11 2.82
N HIS A 232 -3.61 -9.49 2.29
CA HIS A 232 -2.79 -10.57 2.83
C HIS A 232 -2.24 -10.26 4.22
N HIS A 233 -2.09 -8.96 4.51
CA HIS A 233 -1.52 -8.44 5.74
C HIS A 233 -2.39 -7.34 6.33
N VAL A 234 -2.63 -7.40 7.65
CA VAL A 234 -3.14 -6.25 8.43
C VAL A 234 -2.16 -5.97 9.55
N PHE A 235 -1.88 -4.70 9.84
CA PHE A 235 -0.72 -4.30 10.62
C PHE A 235 -1.11 -3.72 11.98
N SER A 236 -0.29 -3.98 12.99
CA SER A 236 -0.19 -3.20 14.22
C SER A 236 0.95 -2.18 14.11
N THR A 237 1.00 -1.21 15.03
CA THR A 237 2.13 -0.28 15.13
C THR A 237 3.47 -1.04 15.25
N ALA A 238 3.51 -2.09 16.08
CA ALA A 238 4.71 -2.89 16.26
C ALA A 238 5.12 -3.66 14.99
N SER A 239 4.15 -4.21 14.25
CA SER A 239 4.43 -4.95 13.01
C SER A 239 4.82 -4.02 11.86
N ALA A 240 4.33 -2.78 11.82
CA ALA A 240 4.74 -1.77 10.84
C ALA A 240 6.18 -1.30 11.10
N ALA A 241 6.56 -1.12 12.37
CA ALA A 241 7.95 -0.86 12.74
C ALA A 241 8.87 -2.06 12.41
N LEU A 242 8.39 -3.28 12.67
CA LEU A 242 9.11 -4.50 12.30
C LEU A 242 9.32 -4.61 10.79
N LEU A 243 8.29 -4.31 9.98
CA LEU A 243 8.37 -4.27 8.53
C LEU A 243 9.50 -3.34 8.07
N ALA A 244 9.51 -2.09 8.56
CA ALA A 244 10.56 -1.12 8.23
C ALA A 244 11.95 -1.64 8.64
N GLY A 245 12.11 -2.10 9.88
CA GLY A 245 13.39 -2.60 10.40
C GLY A 245 13.94 -3.80 9.63
N ARG A 246 13.09 -4.78 9.32
CA ARG A 246 13.47 -5.97 8.53
C ARG A 246 13.81 -5.62 7.09
N ALA A 247 13.19 -4.59 6.55
CA ALA A 247 13.47 -4.08 5.21
C ALA A 247 14.73 -3.19 5.14
N GLY A 248 15.48 -3.02 6.23
CA GLY A 248 16.70 -2.20 6.27
C GLY A 248 16.43 -0.70 6.45
N PHE A 249 15.29 -0.35 7.03
CA PHE A 249 14.92 1.04 7.33
C PHE A 249 14.79 1.29 8.84
N ASN A 250 15.13 2.50 9.25
CA ASN A 250 14.85 3.02 10.58
C ASN A 250 13.58 3.88 10.55
N PRO A 251 12.47 3.46 11.19
CA PRO A 251 11.24 4.26 11.24
C PRO A 251 11.46 5.54 12.07
N LEU A 252 11.22 6.69 11.47
CA LEU A 252 11.36 8.01 12.10
C LEU A 252 10.03 8.49 12.71
N LEU A 253 8.92 8.15 12.05
CA LEU A 253 7.58 8.52 12.50
C LEU A 253 6.60 7.43 12.12
N THR A 254 5.77 7.01 13.09
CA THR A 254 4.60 6.16 12.84
C THR A 254 3.37 6.84 13.42
N GLN A 255 2.35 7.01 12.59
CA GLN A 255 1.09 7.65 12.97
C GLN A 255 -0.06 6.69 12.71
N ARG A 256 -0.99 6.66 13.66
CA ARG A 256 -2.29 6.02 13.50
C ARG A 256 -3.32 7.09 13.18
N LEU A 257 -4.15 6.86 12.18
CA LEU A 257 -5.25 7.75 11.84
C LEU A 257 -6.45 6.99 11.31
N ARG A 258 -7.61 7.66 11.36
CA ARG A 258 -8.81 7.27 10.64
C ARG A 258 -9.00 8.23 9.48
N GLU A 259 -8.94 7.71 8.27
CA GLU A 259 -9.09 8.48 7.04
C GLU A 259 -10.51 9.03 6.91
N PRO A 260 -10.73 10.08 6.09
CA PRO A 260 -12.07 10.56 5.73
C PRO A 260 -13.00 9.46 5.18
N SER A 261 -12.46 8.48 4.46
CA SER A 261 -13.20 7.30 4.00
C SER A 261 -13.68 6.37 5.13
N GLY A 262 -13.16 6.53 6.34
CA GLY A 262 -13.44 5.69 7.50
C GLY A 262 -12.41 4.57 7.72
N LYS A 263 -11.40 4.45 6.85
CA LYS A 263 -10.30 3.48 6.95
C LYS A 263 -9.39 3.78 8.13
N PHE A 264 -9.00 2.76 8.88
CA PHE A 264 -7.92 2.85 9.85
C PHE A 264 -6.58 2.58 9.15
N THR A 265 -5.66 3.54 9.28
CA THR A 265 -4.37 3.55 8.59
C THR A 265 -3.24 3.71 9.58
N LEU A 266 -2.18 2.91 9.40
CA LEU A 266 -0.85 3.22 9.89
C LEU A 266 -0.06 3.89 8.79
N ARG A 267 0.52 5.04 9.10
CA ARG A 267 1.38 5.83 8.24
C ARG A 267 2.78 5.82 8.80
N VAL A 268 3.78 5.50 7.98
CA VAL A 268 5.16 5.38 8.40
C VAL A 268 6.09 6.16 7.48
N PHE A 269 7.02 6.89 8.09
CA PHE A 269 8.16 7.52 7.44
C PHE A 269 9.44 6.88 7.97
N ALA A 270 10.35 6.44 7.09
CA ALA A 270 11.56 5.76 7.49
C ALA A 270 12.75 6.09 6.57
N THR A 271 13.96 6.14 7.12
CA THR A 271 15.20 6.33 6.35
C THR A 271 16.01 5.05 6.31
N LYS A 272 17.01 4.96 5.44
CA LYS A 272 17.94 3.83 5.45
C LYS A 272 18.63 3.72 6.82
N SER A 273 18.84 2.48 7.27
CA SER A 273 19.61 2.16 8.48
C SER A 273 21.12 2.36 8.30
#